data_AF-A0A061N4J5-F1
#
_entry.id   AF-A0A061N4J5-F1
#
_cell.length_a   1.000
_cell.length_b   1.000
_cell.length_c   1.000
_cell.angle_alpha   90.00
_cell.angle_beta   90.00
_cell.angle_gamma   90.00
#
_symmetry.space_group_name_H-M   'P 1'
#
loop_
_entity.id
_entity.type
_entity.pdbx_description
1 polymer ?
#
loop_
_entity_poly.entity_id
_entity_poly.type
_entity_poly.pdbx_seq_one_letter_code
_entity_poly.pdbx_strand_id
1 'polypeptide(L)'
;MKLRKVTKGILAFLFVLTGFFTFSDFKANAASYDDQVNVRLVVPETFKLTPTGSYRLVNVDNGRSVDYRGSLEFRYSRTSNAIGVRSDLNNSYIYSGRGFRLEERTPSSGNSVVVNQVRVAGAASYTSNTYRGSMSVRVNENDRRPRLHNELGIEDYLKGVVPREAIASWPIEA
;
A
#
# COMPACT_ATOMS: atom_id res chain seq x y z
N MET A 1 -59.51 49.97 21.60
CA MET A 1 -58.18 49.29 21.72
C MET A 1 -58.25 48.01 20.90
N LYS A 2 -57.24 47.78 20.04
CA LYS A 2 -57.37 47.14 18.71
C LYS A 2 -57.55 45.60 18.72
N LEU A 3 -58.46 45.15 17.84
CA LEU A 3 -58.69 43.80 17.32
C LEU A 3 -57.39 43.19 16.75
N ARG A 4 -56.99 41.99 17.19
CA ARG A 4 -55.83 41.27 16.63
C ARG A 4 -56.24 40.52 15.36
N LYS A 5 -55.62 40.89 14.23
CA LYS A 5 -55.80 40.27 12.91
C LYS A 5 -55.18 38.87 12.87
N VAL A 6 -55.93 37.92 12.32
CA VAL A 6 -55.44 36.65 11.78
C VAL A 6 -54.90 36.91 10.38
N THR A 7 -53.67 36.50 10.10
CA THR A 7 -53.16 36.38 8.73
C THR A 7 -52.39 35.07 8.62
N LYS A 8 -52.99 34.13 7.90
CA LYS A 8 -52.40 32.87 7.45
C LYS A 8 -51.30 33.19 6.44
N GLY A 9 -50.07 32.74 6.70
CA GLY A 9 -48.96 32.79 5.76
C GLY A 9 -48.51 31.39 5.40
N ILE A 10 -49.02 30.87 4.28
CA ILE A 10 -48.37 29.81 3.52
C ILE A 10 -47.29 30.49 2.69
N LEU A 11 -46.01 30.19 2.95
CA LEU A 11 -44.96 30.37 1.95
C LEU A 11 -44.01 29.18 2.04
N ALA A 12 -44.27 28.25 1.14
CA ALA A 12 -43.41 27.12 0.86
C ALA A 12 -42.17 27.56 0.06
N PHE A 13 -41.14 26.73 0.16
CA PHE A 13 -40.25 26.40 -0.96
C PHE A 13 -39.17 27.41 -1.35
N LEU A 14 -38.02 27.35 -0.66
CA LEU A 14 -36.70 27.49 -1.31
C LEU A 14 -35.58 26.94 -0.41
N PHE A 15 -35.54 25.62 -0.20
CA PHE A 15 -34.32 24.98 0.31
C PHE A 15 -33.39 24.80 -0.90
N VAL A 16 -32.54 25.80 -1.09
CA VAL A 16 -31.48 25.82 -2.09
C VAL A 16 -30.58 24.61 -1.87
N LEU A 17 -30.73 23.66 -2.78
CA LEU A 17 -29.79 22.67 -3.30
C LEU A 17 -28.34 22.90 -2.86
N THR A 18 -28.00 22.59 -1.61
CA THR A 18 -26.62 22.39 -1.19
C THR A 18 -26.21 21.04 -1.76
N GLY A 19 -25.51 21.11 -2.89
CA GLY A 19 -24.96 19.96 -3.58
C GLY A 19 -24.23 19.07 -2.59
N PHE A 20 -24.83 17.90 -2.34
CA PHE A 20 -24.11 16.72 -1.93
C PHE A 20 -23.11 16.42 -3.06
N PHE A 21 -21.95 17.07 -3.03
CA PHE A 21 -20.75 16.50 -3.64
C PHE A 21 -20.40 15.29 -2.80
N THR A 22 -21.08 14.17 -3.07
CA THR A 22 -20.55 12.87 -2.72
C THR A 22 -19.27 12.73 -3.53
N PHE A 23 -18.13 12.97 -2.91
CA PHE A 23 -16.85 12.47 -3.42
C PHE A 23 -17.04 10.97 -3.55
N SER A 24 -17.32 10.53 -4.78
CA SER A 24 -17.26 9.12 -5.12
C SER A 24 -15.79 8.77 -4.97
N ASP A 25 -15.46 8.20 -3.82
CA ASP A 25 -14.17 7.58 -3.58
C ASP A 25 -14.13 6.40 -4.55
N PHE A 26 -13.71 6.66 -5.79
CA PHE A 26 -13.56 5.62 -6.79
C PHE A 26 -12.57 4.62 -6.18
N LYS A 27 -13.10 3.48 -5.73
CA LYS A 27 -12.28 2.33 -5.38
C LYS A 27 -11.57 1.93 -6.65
N ALA A 28 -10.40 2.51 -6.89
CA ALA A 28 -9.43 1.93 -7.79
C ALA A 28 -9.19 0.53 -7.23
N ASN A 29 -9.61 -0.48 -7.99
CA ASN A 29 -9.44 -1.87 -7.62
C ASN A 29 -7.94 -2.14 -7.52
N ALA A 30 -7.55 -2.99 -6.56
CA ALA A 30 -6.19 -3.48 -6.52
C ALA A 30 -5.91 -4.28 -7.80
N ALA A 31 -4.65 -4.31 -8.22
CA ALA A 31 -4.17 -5.22 -9.25
C ALA A 31 -4.59 -6.65 -8.90
N SER A 32 -5.14 -7.35 -9.90
CA SER A 32 -5.33 -8.80 -9.86
C SER A 32 -4.18 -9.44 -10.60
N TYR A 33 -3.57 -10.46 -10.00
CA TYR A 33 -2.51 -11.24 -10.62
C TYR A 33 -3.08 -12.63 -10.92
N ASP A 34 -3.01 -13.05 -12.19
CA ASP A 34 -3.22 -14.45 -12.53
C ASP A 34 -2.04 -15.24 -11.96
N ASP A 35 -2.33 -16.36 -11.29
CA ASP A 35 -1.35 -17.18 -10.57
C ASP A 35 -0.38 -16.38 -9.67
N GLN A 36 -0.92 -15.74 -8.63
CA GLN A 36 -0.15 -14.91 -7.69
C GLN A 36 0.91 -15.70 -6.93
N VAL A 37 2.14 -15.17 -6.95
CA VAL A 37 3.27 -15.60 -6.11
C VAL A 37 3.43 -14.65 -4.92
N ASN A 38 3.81 -15.22 -3.77
CA ASN A 38 4.10 -14.46 -2.55
C ASN A 38 5.53 -14.77 -2.08
N VAL A 39 6.42 -13.79 -2.20
CA VAL A 39 7.84 -13.95 -1.84
C VAL A 39 8.13 -13.21 -0.54
N ARG A 40 8.58 -13.93 0.49
CA ARG A 40 9.01 -13.31 1.75
C ARG A 40 10.39 -12.64 1.57
N LEU A 41 10.47 -11.36 1.92
CA LEU A 41 11.70 -10.57 1.91
C LEU A 41 12.21 -10.39 3.34
N VAL A 42 13.51 -10.62 3.56
CA VAL A 42 14.13 -10.44 4.88
C VAL A 42 14.59 -9.00 5.02
N VAL A 43 13.93 -8.27 5.92
CA VAL A 43 14.17 -6.84 6.21
C VAL A 43 14.63 -6.63 7.66
N PRO A 44 15.32 -5.52 7.97
CA PRO A 44 15.61 -5.13 9.35
C PRO A 44 14.35 -4.66 10.10
N GLU A 45 14.49 -4.28 11.38
CA GLU A 45 13.37 -3.77 12.20
C GLU A 45 12.72 -2.49 11.62
N THR A 46 13.53 -1.67 10.94
CA THR A 46 13.10 -0.44 10.26
C THR A 46 13.64 -0.42 8.83
N PHE A 47 12.78 -0.21 7.84
CA PHE A 47 13.14 -0.16 6.43
C PHE A 47 12.23 0.82 5.66
N LYS A 48 12.56 1.10 4.40
CA LYS A 48 11.79 1.99 3.53
C LYS A 48 11.34 1.30 2.25
N LEU A 49 10.12 1.63 1.83
CA LEU A 49 9.59 1.36 0.51
C LEU A 49 9.47 2.66 -0.27
N THR A 50 9.97 2.72 -1.49
CA THR A 50 9.80 3.87 -2.38
C THR A 50 9.08 3.40 -3.65
N PRO A 51 7.74 3.55 -3.72
CA PRO A 51 6.98 3.20 -4.91
C PRO A 51 7.16 4.23 -6.03
N THR A 52 7.27 3.74 -7.25
CA THR A 52 7.20 4.50 -8.50
C THR A 52 6.04 3.97 -9.33
N GLY A 53 5.11 4.83 -9.73
CA GLY A 53 3.93 4.46 -10.50
C GLY A 53 2.62 4.46 -9.68
N SER A 54 1.64 3.66 -10.12
CA SER A 54 0.27 3.72 -9.61
C SER A 54 0.05 2.78 -8.42
N TYR A 55 0.28 3.31 -7.21
CA TYR A 55 0.13 2.57 -5.96
C TYR A 55 -0.86 3.24 -5.00
N ARG A 56 -1.38 2.45 -4.05
CA ARG A 56 -2.17 2.90 -2.91
C ARG A 56 -1.71 2.18 -1.65
N LEU A 57 -1.46 2.93 -0.59
CA LEU A 57 -1.22 2.34 0.72
C LEU A 57 -2.57 2.11 1.41
N VAL A 58 -2.81 0.90 1.91
CA VAL A 58 -4.02 0.50 2.61
C VAL A 58 -3.64 0.02 3.99
N ASN A 59 -4.32 0.56 5.01
CA ASN A 59 -4.25 0.01 6.35
C ASN A 59 -5.10 -1.25 6.43
N VAL A 60 -4.47 -2.40 6.70
CA VAL A 60 -5.15 -3.71 6.71
C VAL A 60 -6.17 -3.80 7.85
N ASP A 61 -6.00 -3.06 8.95
CA ASP A 61 -6.93 -3.08 10.07
C ASP A 61 -8.33 -2.60 9.73
N ASN A 62 -8.43 -1.56 8.92
CA ASN A 62 -9.71 -0.90 8.64
C ASN A 62 -10.03 -0.85 7.14
N GLY A 63 -9.14 -1.35 6.28
CA GLY A 63 -9.29 -1.33 4.83
C GLY A 63 -9.24 0.07 4.20
N ARG A 64 -8.86 1.10 4.97
CA ARG A 64 -8.83 2.48 4.48
C ARG A 64 -7.50 2.80 3.82
N SER A 65 -7.58 3.60 2.76
CA SER A 65 -6.42 4.21 2.13
C SER A 65 -5.71 5.13 3.10
N VAL A 66 -4.38 5.15 3.03
CA VAL A 66 -3.51 6.09 3.75
C VAL A 66 -2.81 6.95 2.71
N ASP A 67 -3.01 8.26 2.78
CA ASP A 67 -2.33 9.19 1.89
C ASP A 67 -0.84 9.24 2.20
N TYR A 68 -0.04 9.24 1.14
CA TYR A 68 1.41 9.31 1.26
C TYR A 68 2.02 10.02 0.06
N ARG A 69 3.26 10.47 0.25
CA ARG A 69 4.13 10.98 -0.81
C ARG A 69 5.52 10.42 -0.60
N GLY A 70 6.20 10.13 -1.70
CA GLY A 70 7.60 9.68 -1.68
C GLY A 70 7.76 8.35 -0.95
N SER A 71 8.75 8.29 -0.07
CA SER A 71 9.13 7.07 0.63
C SER A 71 8.20 6.78 1.82
N LEU A 72 8.04 5.50 2.11
CA LEU A 72 7.28 4.95 3.22
C LEU A 72 8.24 4.24 4.17
N GLU A 73 8.48 4.80 5.35
CA GLU A 73 9.28 4.18 6.40
C GLU A 73 8.40 3.30 7.28
N PHE A 74 8.75 2.02 7.35
CA PHE A 74 8.08 1.02 8.15
C PHE A 74 8.92 0.65 9.36
N ARG A 75 8.25 0.42 10.49
CA ARG A 75 8.87 -0.14 11.69
C ARG A 75 7.90 -1.01 12.47
N TYR A 76 8.43 -1.91 13.27
CA TYR A 76 7.65 -2.56 14.32
C TYR A 76 7.64 -1.72 15.61
N SER A 77 6.47 -1.51 16.21
CA SER A 77 6.31 -0.87 17.52
C SER A 77 5.92 -1.90 18.57
N ARG A 78 6.78 -2.07 19.58
CA ARG A 78 6.54 -2.99 20.70
C ARG A 78 5.46 -2.48 21.65
N THR A 79 5.45 -1.18 21.90
CA THR A 79 4.49 -0.54 22.78
C THR A 79 3.07 -0.74 22.28
N SER A 80 2.89 -0.74 20.96
CA SER A 80 1.58 -0.86 20.32
C SER A 80 1.32 -2.25 19.71
N ASN A 81 2.29 -3.17 19.76
CA ASN A 81 2.28 -4.44 19.04
C ASN A 81 1.75 -4.30 17.59
N ALA A 82 2.32 -3.36 16.85
CA ALA A 82 1.79 -2.91 15.56
C ALA A 82 2.90 -2.56 14.58
N ILE A 83 2.59 -2.60 13.28
CA ILE A 83 3.42 -1.94 12.27
C ILE A 83 3.09 -0.46 12.29
N GLY A 84 4.12 0.37 12.35
CA GLY A 84 4.04 1.80 12.06
C GLY A 84 4.48 2.08 10.64
N VAL A 85 3.77 2.96 9.94
CA VAL A 85 4.20 3.56 8.68
C VAL A 85 4.26 5.08 8.80
N ARG A 86 5.29 5.68 8.23
CA ARG A 86 5.50 7.13 8.12
C ARG A 86 5.82 7.46 6.66
N SER A 87 5.32 8.58 6.14
CA SER A 87 5.59 9.01 4.77
C SER A 87 6.23 10.40 4.70
N ASP A 88 6.73 10.81 3.54
CA ASP A 88 7.27 12.16 3.35
C ASP A 88 6.17 13.24 3.29
N LEU A 89 4.89 12.83 3.32
CA LEU A 89 3.74 13.74 3.44
C LEU A 89 3.44 14.05 4.92
N ASN A 90 3.58 13.05 5.79
CA ASN A 90 3.29 13.18 7.22
C ASN A 90 4.41 12.53 8.03
N ASN A 91 5.13 13.35 8.80
CA ASN A 91 6.27 12.91 9.62
C ASN A 91 5.85 12.16 10.90
N SER A 92 4.57 11.87 11.09
CA SER A 92 4.05 11.03 12.17
C SER A 92 3.79 9.60 11.71
N TYR A 93 3.89 8.67 12.65
CA TYR A 93 3.59 7.27 12.43
C TYR A 93 2.09 6.98 12.55
N ILE A 94 1.55 6.33 11.54
CA ILE A 94 0.23 5.68 11.59
C ILE A 94 0.46 4.21 11.90
N TYR A 95 -0.30 3.65 12.84
CA TYR A 95 -0.16 2.26 13.28
C TYR A 95 -1.27 1.36 12.77
N SER A 96 -0.92 0.09 12.56
CA SER A 96 -1.82 -1.00 12.23
C SER A 96 -1.36 -2.30 12.89
N GLY A 97 -2.26 -2.94 13.64
CA GLY A 97 -2.05 -4.24 14.29
C GLY A 97 -1.95 -5.39 13.30
N ARG A 98 -2.62 -5.33 12.14
CA ARG A 98 -2.48 -6.32 11.06
C ARG A 98 -1.46 -5.93 9.99
N GLY A 99 -1.08 -4.65 9.96
CA GLY A 99 -0.08 -4.09 9.04
C GLY A 99 -0.68 -3.30 7.86
N PHE A 100 0.10 -3.18 6.79
CA PHE A 100 -0.24 -2.38 5.63
C PHE A 100 -0.04 -3.16 4.33
N ARG A 101 -0.82 -2.79 3.32
CA ARG A 101 -0.60 -3.26 1.94
C ARG A 101 -0.35 -2.06 1.04
N LEU A 102 0.79 -2.04 0.36
CA LEU A 102 1.08 -1.13 -0.73
C LEU A 102 0.62 -1.82 -2.01
N GLU A 103 -0.58 -1.48 -2.44
CA GLU A 103 -1.29 -2.11 -3.53
C GLU A 103 -0.96 -1.41 -4.84
N GLU A 104 -0.47 -2.17 -5.80
CA GLU A 104 -0.49 -1.73 -7.19
C GLU A 104 -1.96 -1.60 -7.64
N ARG A 105 -2.34 -0.51 -8.30
CA ARG A 105 -3.72 -0.33 -8.78
C ARG A 105 -3.94 -0.96 -10.14
N THR A 106 -2.95 -0.87 -11.02
CA THR A 106 -3.01 -1.41 -12.37
C THR A 106 -1.65 -1.98 -12.70
N PRO A 107 -1.53 -3.30 -12.99
CA PRO A 107 -0.28 -3.91 -13.40
C PRO A 107 0.38 -3.12 -14.53
N SER A 108 1.63 -2.72 -14.34
CA SER A 108 2.39 -2.00 -15.37
C SER A 108 3.88 -2.26 -15.25
N SER A 109 4.54 -2.39 -16.40
CA SER A 109 6.00 -2.49 -16.46
C SER A 109 6.72 -1.24 -15.92
N GLY A 110 6.03 -0.10 -15.85
CA GLY A 110 6.53 1.13 -15.22
C GLY A 110 6.36 1.19 -13.71
N ASN A 111 5.56 0.30 -13.12
CA ASN A 111 5.38 0.24 -11.68
C ASN A 111 6.52 -0.53 -11.02
N SER A 112 7.05 0.02 -9.94
CA SER A 112 8.08 -0.65 -9.14
C SER A 112 8.09 -0.14 -7.70
N VAL A 113 8.68 -0.93 -6.80
CA VAL A 113 8.94 -0.55 -5.42
C VAL A 113 10.40 -0.82 -5.10
N VAL A 114 11.13 0.22 -4.73
CA VAL A 114 12.47 0.07 -4.17
C VAL A 114 12.34 -0.27 -2.69
N VAL A 115 12.96 -1.37 -2.28
CA VAL A 115 13.16 -1.71 -0.87
C VAL A 115 14.61 -1.41 -0.53
N ASN A 116 14.83 -0.44 0.35
CA ASN A 116 16.18 0.08 0.60
C ASN A 116 17.12 -0.94 1.27
N GLN A 117 16.56 -1.91 2.00
CA GLN A 117 17.31 -2.88 2.79
C GLN A 117 16.63 -4.26 2.75
N VAL A 118 17.12 -5.13 1.88
CA VAL A 118 16.74 -6.56 1.82
C VAL A 118 17.99 -7.41 1.95
N ARG A 119 17.91 -8.47 2.74
CA ARG A 119 18.94 -9.49 2.83
C ARG A 119 18.53 -10.70 2.01
N VAL A 120 19.33 -11.03 1.01
CA VAL A 120 19.16 -12.24 0.20
C VAL A 120 19.65 -13.45 1.01
N ALA A 121 19.08 -14.63 0.77
CA ALA A 121 19.55 -15.86 1.39
C ALA A 121 21.07 -16.05 1.11
N GLY A 122 21.83 -16.40 2.15
CA GLY A 122 23.28 -16.54 2.06
C GLY A 122 24.08 -15.23 2.11
N ALA A 123 23.44 -14.05 2.02
CA ALA A 123 24.14 -12.77 2.11
C ALA A 123 24.29 -12.30 3.57
N ALA A 124 25.49 -11.80 3.92
CA ALA A 124 25.76 -11.22 5.24
C ALA A 124 25.19 -9.80 5.41
N SER A 125 25.03 -9.06 4.31
CA SER A 125 24.67 -7.64 4.29
C SER A 125 23.30 -7.38 3.65
N TYR A 126 22.69 -6.24 4.00
CA TYR A 126 21.49 -5.74 3.32
C TYR A 126 21.85 -4.96 2.07
N THR A 127 21.05 -5.11 1.02
CA THR A 127 21.18 -4.35 -0.24
C THR A 127 19.86 -3.67 -0.59
N SER A 128 19.95 -2.62 -1.41
CA SER A 128 18.77 -2.01 -2.02
C SER A 128 18.39 -2.80 -3.27
N ASN A 129 17.12 -3.18 -3.40
CA ASN A 129 16.60 -3.94 -4.53
C ASN A 129 15.27 -3.36 -5.01
N THR A 130 15.00 -3.50 -6.30
CA THR A 130 13.76 -3.06 -6.94
C THR A 130 12.88 -4.27 -7.24
N TYR A 131 11.60 -4.16 -6.90
CA TYR A 131 10.61 -5.22 -7.07
C TYR A 131 9.40 -4.70 -7.85
N ARG A 132 8.63 -5.64 -8.43
CA ARG A 132 7.36 -5.37 -9.13
C ARG A 132 6.18 -5.83 -8.27
N GLY A 133 4.99 -5.37 -8.59
CA GLY A 133 3.77 -5.79 -7.91
C GLY A 133 3.57 -5.14 -6.55
N SER A 134 2.66 -5.73 -5.77
CA SER A 134 2.24 -5.22 -4.47
C SER A 134 3.19 -5.64 -3.35
N MET A 135 3.13 -4.93 -2.22
CA MET A 135 3.88 -5.26 -1.01
C MET A 135 2.96 -5.39 0.19
N SER A 136 3.06 -6.48 0.95
CA SER A 136 2.39 -6.64 2.24
C SER A 136 3.39 -6.59 3.38
N VAL A 137 3.20 -5.63 4.28
CA VAL A 137 3.99 -5.49 5.51
C VAL A 137 3.11 -5.88 6.68
N ARG A 138 3.45 -6.96 7.39
CA ARG A 138 2.65 -7.48 8.51
C ARG A 138 3.44 -7.56 9.80
N VAL A 139 2.70 -7.53 10.91
CA VAL A 139 3.27 -7.82 12.24
C VAL A 139 3.84 -9.24 12.23
N ASN A 140 4.97 -9.41 12.92
CA ASN A 140 5.56 -10.70 13.23
C ASN A 140 5.50 -10.89 14.74
N GLU A 141 4.53 -11.64 15.25
CA GLU A 141 4.32 -11.75 16.71
C GLU A 141 5.53 -12.35 17.44
N ASN A 142 6.35 -13.13 16.73
CA ASN A 142 7.50 -13.85 17.29
C ASN A 142 8.86 -13.18 16.99
N ASP A 143 8.88 -12.07 16.25
CA ASP A 143 10.12 -11.38 15.86
C ASP A 143 9.92 -9.86 15.90
N ARG A 144 10.96 -9.15 16.26
CA ARG A 144 10.97 -7.68 16.30
C ARG A 144 11.02 -7.06 14.89
N ARG A 145 11.12 -7.89 13.85
CA ARG A 145 11.20 -7.50 12.45
C ARG A 145 9.85 -7.65 11.75
N PRO A 146 9.37 -6.61 11.04
CA PRO A 146 8.20 -6.74 10.19
C PRO A 146 8.37 -7.87 9.17
N ARG A 147 7.27 -8.56 8.83
CA ARG A 147 7.24 -9.50 7.70
C ARG A 147 6.88 -8.74 6.44
N LEU A 148 7.83 -8.58 5.52
CA LEU A 148 7.59 -8.04 4.19
C LEU A 148 7.39 -9.18 3.19
N HIS A 149 6.30 -9.13 2.43
CA HIS A 149 6.05 -10.01 1.29
C HIS A 149 5.87 -9.17 0.03
N ASN A 150 6.47 -9.63 -1.05
CA ASN A 150 6.19 -9.15 -2.39
C ASN A 150 5.14 -10.05 -3.04
N GLU A 151 4.07 -9.46 -3.56
CA GLU A 151 2.92 -10.12 -4.16
C GLU A 151 2.85 -9.71 -5.64
N LEU A 152 3.03 -10.65 -6.56
CA LEU A 152 3.10 -10.40 -8.00
C LEU A 152 2.68 -11.64 -8.81
N GLY A 153 2.34 -11.46 -10.08
CA GLY A 153 2.03 -12.57 -10.98
C GLY A 153 3.26 -13.44 -11.27
N ILE A 154 3.04 -14.73 -11.54
CA ILE A 154 4.11 -15.70 -11.78
C ILE A 154 5.05 -15.28 -12.92
N GLU A 155 4.53 -14.71 -14.01
CA GLU A 155 5.37 -14.27 -15.13
C GLU A 155 6.36 -13.19 -14.70
N ASP A 156 5.92 -12.21 -13.91
CA ASP A 156 6.78 -11.12 -13.45
C ASP A 156 7.79 -11.59 -12.41
N TYR A 157 7.43 -12.62 -11.63
CA TYR A 157 8.39 -13.32 -10.78
C TYR A 157 9.47 -14.03 -11.62
N LEU A 158 9.07 -14.81 -12.63
CA LEU A 158 10.00 -15.55 -13.49
C LEU A 158 10.93 -14.62 -14.28
N LYS A 159 10.44 -13.46 -14.73
CA LYS A 159 11.28 -12.43 -15.38
C LYS A 159 12.40 -11.91 -14.45
N GLY A 160 12.21 -11.96 -13.13
CA GLY A 160 13.23 -11.60 -12.14
C GLY A 160 14.19 -12.74 -11.78
N VAL A 161 13.72 -13.99 -11.84
CA VAL A 161 14.47 -15.19 -11.45
C VAL A 161 15.28 -15.77 -12.61
N VAL A 162 14.64 -16.02 -13.75
CA VAL A 162 15.24 -16.78 -14.87
C VAL A 162 16.58 -16.20 -15.32
N PRO A 163 16.75 -14.88 -15.50
CA PRO A 163 18.05 -14.33 -15.92
C PRO A 163 19.19 -14.51 -14.91
N ARG A 164 18.89 -14.92 -13.66
CA ARG A 164 19.89 -15.19 -12.61
C ARG A 164 20.21 -16.66 -12.46
N GLU A 165 19.33 -17.55 -12.93
CA GLU A 165 19.47 -19.00 -12.84
C GLU A 165 19.89 -19.65 -14.17
N ALA A 166 19.55 -19.02 -15.30
CA ALA A 166 19.95 -19.43 -16.64
C ALA A 166 20.88 -18.39 -17.26
N ILE A 167 21.93 -18.84 -17.95
CA ILE A 167 22.75 -17.95 -18.77
C ILE A 167 21.98 -17.56 -20.03
N ALA A 168 22.09 -16.31 -20.45
CA ALA A 168 21.33 -15.78 -21.59
C ALA A 168 21.58 -16.51 -22.93
N SER A 169 22.64 -17.31 -23.02
CA SER A 169 23.00 -18.08 -24.22
C SER A 169 22.36 -19.48 -24.29
N TRP A 170 21.53 -19.86 -23.33
CA TRP A 170 20.80 -21.12 -23.42
C TRP A 170 19.78 -21.10 -24.57
N PRO A 171 19.51 -22.25 -25.20
CA PRO A 171 18.44 -22.36 -26.18
C PRO A 171 17.10 -21.91 -25.58
N ILE A 172 16.21 -21.37 -26.40
CA ILE A 172 14.92 -20.83 -25.94
C ILE A 172 13.98 -21.90 -25.32
N GLU A 173 14.24 -23.18 -25.58
CA GLU A 173 13.47 -24.31 -25.02
C GLU A 173 14.02 -24.85 -23.70
N ALA A 174 15.13 -24.29 -23.18
CA ALA A 174 15.77 -24.74 -21.95
C ALA A 174 15.09 -24.21 -20.68
#